data_AF-A0A7W0RJP4-F1
#
_entry.id   AF-A0A7W0RJP4-F1
#
_cell.length_a   1.000
_cell.length_b   1.000
_cell.length_c   1.000
_cell.angle_alpha   90.00
_cell.angle_beta   90.00
_cell.angle_gamma   90.00
#
_symmetry.space_group_name_H-M   'P 1'
#
loop_
_entity.id
_entity.type
_entity.pdbx_description
1 polymer ?
#
loop_
_entity_poly.entity_id
_entity_poly.type
_entity_poly.pdbx_seq_one_letter_code
_entity_poly.pdbx_strand_id
1 'polypeptide(L)'
;GRGSDVVPDPRERRFSIERDVLKLALQYPGVSATPFKDIEPDDFTHPWYREIFEAIVDLGGPESAGRERVLAALPTGGSATTVSALSVEGLHVTGEVDGRVATEYAVRLRELAARRRIEQVKSRLQRMNPVTQASDYNCMFGELVALESHRRALREQAIASDV
;
A
#
# COMPACT_ATOMS: atom_id res chain seq x y z
N GLY A 1 12.75 31.35 5.18
CA GLY A 1 12.39 30.10 5.87
C GLY A 1 11.98 29.09 4.82
N ARG A 2 12.80 28.06 4.59
CA ARG A 2 12.41 26.90 3.77
C ARG A 2 11.96 25.84 4.77
N GLY A 3 10.66 25.58 4.85
CA GLY A 3 10.16 24.42 5.57
C GLY A 3 10.78 23.20 4.89
N SER A 4 11.68 22.52 5.60
CA SER A 4 12.27 21.27 5.15
C SER A 4 11.14 20.29 4.84
N ASP A 5 11.25 19.66 3.67
CA ASP A 5 10.47 18.52 3.19
C ASP A 5 10.78 17.31 4.09
N VAL A 6 10.36 17.38 5.34
CA VAL A 6 10.60 16.34 6.34
C VAL A 6 9.67 15.20 5.98
N VAL A 7 10.25 14.09 5.52
CA VAL A 7 9.52 12.83 5.37
C VAL A 7 8.83 12.54 6.71
N PRO A 8 7.51 12.29 6.73
CA PRO A 8 6.79 11.95 7.95
C PRO A 8 7.46 10.81 8.73
N ASP A 9 7.19 10.68 10.03
CA ASP A 9 7.77 9.56 10.76
C ASP A 9 7.07 8.26 10.33
N PRO A 10 7.81 7.25 9.83
CA PRO A 10 7.23 5.96 9.43
C PRO A 10 6.49 5.26 10.58
N ARG A 11 6.75 5.61 11.84
CA ARG A 11 6.08 5.03 13.02
C ARG A 11 4.72 5.64 13.33
N GLU A 12 4.31 6.71 12.64
CA GLU A 12 2.99 7.31 12.84
C GLU A 12 1.87 6.30 12.59
N ARG A 13 0.86 6.30 13.46
CA ARG A 13 -0.25 5.32 13.41
C ARG A 13 -0.98 5.27 12.07
N ARG A 14 -1.01 6.38 11.31
CA ARG A 14 -1.69 6.41 10.00
C ARG A 14 -1.04 5.50 8.96
N PHE A 15 0.24 5.13 9.14
CA PHE A 15 0.96 4.25 8.23
C PHE A 15 1.07 2.81 8.76
N SER A 16 0.29 2.42 9.78
CA SER A 16 0.42 1.08 10.39
C SER A 16 0.19 -0.05 9.39
N ILE A 17 -0.79 0.10 8.49
CA ILE A 17 -1.09 -0.91 7.46
C ILE A 17 0.05 -1.03 6.45
N GLU A 18 0.56 0.11 5.94
CA GLU A 18 1.73 0.14 5.05
C GLU A 18 2.94 -0.54 5.70
N ARG A 19 3.18 -0.21 6.97
CA ARG A 19 4.26 -0.78 7.77
C ARG A 19 4.14 -2.29 7.94
N ASP A 20 2.95 -2.77 8.32
CA ASP A 20 2.72 -4.19 8.59
C ASP A 20 2.74 -5.04 7.31
N VAL A 21 2.30 -4.51 6.16
CA VAL A 21 2.49 -5.16 4.85
C VAL A 21 3.97 -5.39 4.53
N LEU A 22 4.83 -4.39 4.76
CA LEU A 22 6.27 -4.54 4.53
C LEU A 22 6.93 -5.47 5.55
N LYS A 23 6.45 -5.48 6.80
CA LYS A 23 6.90 -6.46 7.81
C LYS A 23 6.56 -7.88 7.39
N LEU A 24 5.36 -8.13 6.87
CA LEU A 24 4.97 -9.42 6.31
C LEU A 24 5.89 -9.85 5.17
N ALA A 25 6.17 -8.95 4.22
CA ALA A 25 7.05 -9.24 3.09
C ALA A 25 8.50 -9.56 3.51
N LEU A 26 9.03 -8.85 4.52
CA LEU A 26 10.40 -9.01 4.97
C LEU A 26 10.60 -10.19 5.92
N GLN A 27 9.62 -10.45 6.81
CA GLN A 27 9.74 -11.46 7.87
C GLN A 27 9.06 -12.79 7.53
N TYR A 28 8.01 -12.76 6.69
CA TYR A 28 7.21 -13.93 6.33
C TYR A 28 7.02 -14.03 4.80
N PRO A 29 8.13 -14.09 4.03
CA PRO A 29 8.07 -13.95 2.57
C PRO A 29 7.17 -15.00 1.90
N GLY A 30 7.22 -16.26 2.35
CA GLY A 30 6.42 -17.35 1.76
C GLY A 30 4.90 -17.16 1.87
N VAL A 31 4.39 -16.62 2.98
CA VAL A 31 2.94 -16.39 3.14
C VAL A 31 2.49 -15.10 2.47
N SER A 32 3.39 -14.11 2.37
CA SER A 32 3.11 -12.82 1.72
C SER A 32 3.19 -12.85 0.20
N ALA A 33 3.89 -13.83 -0.39
CA ALA A 33 4.25 -13.82 -1.81
C ALA A 33 3.05 -13.66 -2.76
N THR A 34 1.94 -14.36 -2.50
CA THR A 34 0.75 -14.27 -3.34
C THR A 34 -0.01 -12.96 -3.13
N PRO A 35 -0.42 -12.57 -1.90
CA PRO A 35 -1.12 -11.30 -1.68
C PRO A 35 -0.33 -10.06 -2.12
N PHE A 36 1.01 -10.11 -2.02
CA PHE A 36 1.88 -9.00 -2.37
C PHE A 36 1.85 -8.65 -3.87
N LYS A 37 1.48 -9.60 -4.75
CA LYS A 37 1.37 -9.38 -6.20
C LYS A 37 0.25 -8.43 -6.59
N ASP A 38 -0.74 -8.28 -5.72
CA ASP A 38 -1.92 -7.45 -5.97
C ASP A 38 -1.72 -5.99 -5.51
N ILE A 39 -0.58 -5.68 -4.89
CA ILE A 39 -0.26 -4.37 -4.34
C ILE A 39 0.49 -3.56 -5.39
N GLU A 40 0.19 -2.27 -5.47
CA GLU A 40 0.86 -1.32 -6.37
C GLU A 40 1.64 -0.25 -5.57
N PRO A 41 2.67 0.39 -6.16
CA PRO A 41 3.42 1.44 -5.46
C PRO A 41 2.54 2.59 -4.95
N ASP A 42 1.48 2.92 -5.69
CA ASP A 42 0.52 3.98 -5.33
C ASP A 42 -0.40 3.63 -4.16
N ASP A 43 -0.38 2.37 -3.70
CA ASP A 43 -1.03 1.97 -2.47
C ASP A 43 -0.31 2.51 -1.23
N PHE A 44 0.98 2.85 -1.35
CA PHE A 44 1.78 3.43 -0.28
C PHE A 44 1.76 4.97 -0.35
N THR A 45 1.55 5.59 0.81
CA THR A 45 1.58 7.05 0.96
C THR A 45 2.86 7.54 1.59
N HIS A 46 3.54 6.70 2.39
CA HIS A 46 4.82 7.05 2.96
C HIS A 46 5.94 6.83 1.93
N PRO A 47 6.75 7.86 1.59
CA PRO A 47 7.78 7.75 0.55
C PRO A 47 8.76 6.60 0.76
N TRP A 48 9.25 6.41 1.99
CA TRP A 48 10.16 5.29 2.28
C TRP A 48 9.50 3.92 2.20
N TYR A 49 8.22 3.78 2.53
CA TYR A 49 7.54 2.49 2.40
C TYR A 49 7.30 2.14 0.93
N ARG A 50 6.96 3.13 0.11
CA ARG A 50 6.89 2.98 -1.34
C ARG A 50 8.24 2.52 -1.92
N GLU A 51 9.33 3.20 -1.57
CA GLU A 51 10.67 2.87 -2.07
C GLU A 51 11.12 1.45 -1.67
N ILE A 52 10.79 1.02 -0.44
CA ILE A 52 11.04 -0.36 0.02
C ILE A 52 10.19 -1.36 -0.76
N PHE A 53 8.91 -1.06 -0.99
CA PHE A 53 8.02 -1.91 -1.77
C PHE A 53 8.55 -2.10 -3.19
N GLU A 54 8.90 -1.01 -3.87
CA GLU A 54 9.47 -1.02 -5.23
C GLU A 54 10.75 -1.86 -5.28
N ALA A 55 11.65 -1.69 -4.31
CA ALA A 55 12.86 -2.50 -4.22
C ALA A 55 12.57 -4.01 -4.05
N ILE A 56 11.55 -4.38 -3.25
CA ILE A 56 11.14 -5.79 -3.11
C ILE A 56 10.59 -6.33 -4.44
N VAL A 57 9.75 -5.56 -5.13
CA VAL A 57 9.18 -5.94 -6.43
C VAL A 57 10.28 -6.12 -7.48
N ASP A 58 11.20 -5.16 -7.59
CA ASP A 58 12.31 -5.19 -8.55
C ASP A 58 13.25 -6.38 -8.32
N LEU A 59 13.35 -6.85 -7.07
CA LEU A 59 14.11 -8.05 -6.71
C LEU A 59 13.34 -9.36 -6.94
N GLY A 60 12.13 -9.32 -7.49
CA GLY A 60 11.33 -10.49 -7.82
C GLY A 60 10.29 -10.88 -6.75
N GLY A 61 9.93 -9.94 -5.88
CA GLY A 61 8.93 -10.12 -4.82
C GLY A 61 9.51 -10.71 -3.52
N PRO A 62 8.64 -10.92 -2.50
CA PRO A 62 9.09 -11.22 -1.13
C PRO A 62 10.05 -12.41 -1.00
N GLU A 63 9.77 -13.53 -1.68
CA GLU A 63 10.60 -14.75 -1.62
C GLU A 63 11.98 -14.58 -2.25
N SER A 64 12.10 -13.72 -3.25
CA SER A 64 13.36 -13.49 -3.99
C SER A 64 14.17 -12.33 -3.41
N ALA A 65 13.50 -11.37 -2.80
CA ALA A 65 14.11 -10.15 -2.31
C ALA A 65 15.02 -10.41 -1.11
N GLY A 66 14.48 -10.89 0.01
CA GLY A 66 15.26 -11.04 1.25
C GLY A 66 15.82 -9.71 1.78
N ARG A 67 16.04 -9.64 3.09
CA ARG A 67 16.41 -8.37 3.76
C ARG A 67 17.70 -7.76 3.21
N GLU A 68 18.75 -8.55 3.05
CA GLU A 68 20.08 -8.09 2.67
C GLU A 68 20.12 -7.50 1.26
N ARG A 69 19.39 -8.10 0.31
CA ARG A 69 19.36 -7.59 -1.07
C ARG A 69 18.51 -6.34 -1.16
N VAL A 70 17.41 -6.25 -0.41
CA VAL A 70 16.61 -5.02 -0.30
C VAL A 70 17.47 -3.88 0.26
N LEU A 71 18.22 -4.12 1.33
CA LEU A 71 19.14 -3.12 1.88
C LEU A 71 20.22 -2.68 0.88
N ALA A 72 20.75 -3.61 0.07
CA ALA A 72 21.75 -3.31 -0.94
C ALA A 72 21.19 -2.54 -2.15
N ALA A 73 19.89 -2.67 -2.43
CA ALA A 73 19.21 -1.98 -3.53
C ALA A 73 18.77 -0.55 -3.15
N LEU A 74 18.56 -0.28 -1.86
CA LEU A 74 18.12 1.02 -1.38
C LEU A 74 19.28 2.01 -1.19
N PRO A 75 19.06 3.31 -1.42
CA PRO A 75 20.04 4.32 -1.05
C PRO A 75 20.26 4.33 0.47
N THR A 76 21.50 4.59 0.88
CA THR A 76 21.82 4.81 2.30
C THR A 76 21.01 5.98 2.84
N GLY A 77 20.18 5.74 3.85
CA GLY A 77 19.30 6.78 4.39
C GLY A 77 18.10 6.23 5.16
N GLY A 78 17.00 6.98 5.10
CA GLY A 78 15.77 6.71 5.85
C GLY A 78 15.12 5.37 5.49
N SER A 79 15.05 5.01 4.21
CA SER A 79 14.48 3.74 3.75
C SER A 79 15.29 2.54 4.21
N ALA A 80 16.63 2.56 4.08
CA ALA A 80 17.51 1.50 4.59
C ALA A 80 17.40 1.35 6.13
N THR A 81 17.34 2.47 6.86
CA THR A 81 17.11 2.46 8.32
C THR A 81 15.75 1.86 8.66
N THR A 82 14.72 2.19 7.86
CA THR A 82 13.37 1.68 8.02
C THR A 82 13.32 0.17 7.79
N VAL A 83 13.93 -0.37 6.72
CA VAL A 83 14.01 -1.83 6.50
C VAL A 83 14.62 -2.55 7.70
N SER A 84 15.68 -1.99 8.27
CA SER A 84 16.32 -2.58 9.45
C SER A 84 15.38 -2.64 10.65
N ALA A 85 14.59 -1.59 10.88
CA ALA A 85 13.57 -1.57 11.92
C ALA A 85 12.42 -2.56 11.62
N LEU A 86 11.91 -2.57 10.38
CA LEU A 86 10.82 -3.44 9.95
C LEU A 86 11.18 -4.92 9.97
N SER A 87 12.46 -5.28 9.87
CA SER A 87 12.89 -6.68 9.88
C SER A 87 12.82 -7.34 11.26
N VAL A 88 12.71 -6.53 12.32
CA VAL A 88 12.71 -7.02 13.72
C VAL A 88 11.49 -6.56 14.52
N GLU A 89 10.76 -5.54 14.04
CA GLU A 89 9.53 -5.10 14.67
C GLU A 89 8.47 -6.21 14.58
N GLY A 90 7.94 -6.68 15.71
CA GLY A 90 6.91 -7.73 15.71
C GLY A 90 5.58 -7.27 15.09
N LEU A 91 4.89 -8.17 14.39
CA LEU A 91 3.51 -7.96 13.97
C LEU A 91 2.56 -8.15 15.16
N HIS A 92 1.60 -7.23 15.32
CA HIS A 92 0.58 -7.33 16.37
C HIS A 92 -0.61 -8.12 15.84
N VAL A 93 -0.41 -9.42 15.62
CA VAL A 93 -1.47 -10.34 15.17
C VAL A 93 -1.80 -11.32 16.28
N THR A 94 -3.07 -11.68 16.39
CA THR A 94 -3.51 -12.76 17.27
C THR A 94 -3.35 -14.09 16.55
N GLY A 95 -2.46 -14.96 17.04
CA GLY A 95 -2.25 -16.29 16.47
C GLY A 95 -1.07 -16.37 15.51
N GLU A 96 -1.13 -17.35 14.59
CA GLU A 96 -0.08 -17.59 13.59
C GLU A 96 -0.17 -16.61 12.42
N VAL A 97 0.98 -16.20 11.89
CA VAL A 97 1.06 -15.40 10.67
C VAL A 97 0.97 -16.33 9.46
N ASP A 98 -0.21 -16.39 8.86
CA ASP A 98 -0.52 -17.25 7.71
C ASP A 98 -0.88 -16.44 6.45
N GLY A 99 -1.24 -17.14 5.37
CA GLY A 99 -1.65 -16.51 4.12
C GLY A 99 -2.94 -15.70 4.23
N ARG A 100 -3.81 -16.03 5.20
CA ARG A 100 -5.06 -15.30 5.45
C ARG A 100 -4.75 -13.93 6.03
N VAL A 101 -3.90 -13.88 7.07
CA VAL A 101 -3.41 -12.63 7.66
C VAL A 101 -2.73 -11.77 6.60
N ALA A 102 -1.85 -12.35 5.78
CA ALA A 102 -1.18 -11.60 4.72
C ALA A 102 -2.17 -11.02 3.69
N THR A 103 -3.20 -11.78 3.33
CA THR A 103 -4.28 -11.34 2.44
C THR A 103 -5.08 -10.19 3.05
N GLU A 104 -5.43 -10.28 4.34
CA GLU A 104 -6.17 -9.24 5.05
C GLU A 104 -5.44 -7.89 5.01
N TYR A 105 -4.13 -7.89 5.32
CA TYR A 105 -3.31 -6.68 5.28
C TYR A 105 -3.16 -6.10 3.87
N ALA A 106 -2.95 -6.95 2.85
CA ALA A 106 -2.86 -6.52 1.45
C ALA A 106 -4.17 -5.89 0.96
N VAL A 107 -5.30 -6.54 1.23
CA VAL A 107 -6.64 -6.04 0.89
C VAL A 107 -6.93 -4.74 1.62
N ARG A 108 -6.57 -4.63 2.91
CA ARG A 108 -6.76 -3.41 3.69
C ARG A 108 -5.95 -2.24 3.14
N LEU A 109 -4.70 -2.48 2.73
CA LEU A 109 -3.85 -1.48 2.10
C LEU A 109 -4.49 -0.94 0.81
N ARG A 110 -4.93 -1.85 -0.08
CA ARG A 110 -5.60 -1.51 -1.34
C ARG A 110 -6.93 -0.80 -1.12
N GLU A 111 -7.69 -1.17 -0.08
CA GLU A 111 -8.93 -0.47 0.27
C GLU A 111 -8.66 0.99 0.66
N LEU A 112 -7.61 1.24 1.45
CA LEU A 112 -7.20 2.60 1.83
C LEU A 112 -6.77 3.40 0.60
N ALA A 113 -6.04 2.79 -0.33
CA ALA A 113 -5.64 3.41 -1.58
C ALA A 113 -6.82 3.77 -2.48
N ALA A 114 -7.74 2.83 -2.69
CA ALA A 114 -8.96 3.05 -3.45
C ALA A 114 -9.80 4.18 -2.85
N ARG A 115 -9.92 4.24 -1.51
CA ARG A 115 -10.61 5.36 -0.83
C ARG A 115 -9.95 6.70 -1.12
N ARG A 116 -8.61 6.80 -1.04
CA ARG A 116 -7.90 8.04 -1.37
C ARG A 116 -8.14 8.45 -2.82
N ARG A 117 -8.08 7.50 -3.76
CA ARG A 117 -8.31 7.77 -5.18
C ARG A 117 -9.74 8.26 -5.44
N ILE A 118 -10.73 7.62 -4.82
CA ILE A 118 -12.13 8.03 -4.87
C ILE A 118 -12.30 9.48 -4.40
N GLU A 119 -11.72 9.85 -3.26
CA GLU A 119 -11.83 11.22 -2.74
C GLU A 119 -11.15 12.25 -3.66
N GLN A 120 -10.01 11.89 -4.28
CA GLN A 120 -9.35 12.73 -5.28
C GLN A 120 -10.24 12.94 -6.52
N VAL A 121 -10.84 11.87 -7.05
CA VAL A 121 -11.73 11.94 -8.22
C VAL A 121 -13.00 12.73 -7.89
N LYS A 122 -13.63 12.51 -6.73
CA LYS A 122 -14.77 13.30 -6.25
C LYS A 122 -14.43 14.79 -6.15
N SER A 123 -13.28 15.12 -5.55
CA SER A 123 -12.81 16.52 -5.45
C SER A 123 -12.61 17.18 -6.81
N ARG A 124 -12.14 16.43 -7.82
CA ARG A 124 -12.00 16.95 -9.19
C ARG A 124 -13.37 17.16 -9.84
N LEU A 125 -14.25 16.16 -9.77
CA LEU A 125 -15.62 16.22 -10.29
C LEU A 125 -16.41 17.42 -9.72
N GLN A 126 -16.29 17.69 -8.42
CA GLN A 126 -16.95 18.84 -7.78
C GLN A 126 -16.54 20.21 -8.32
N ARG A 127 -15.36 20.29 -8.95
CA ARG A 127 -14.83 21.54 -9.53
C ARG A 127 -15.08 21.65 -11.04
N MET A 128 -15.58 20.60 -11.68
CA MET A 128 -15.88 20.58 -13.11
C MET A 128 -17.28 21.12 -13.38
N ASN A 129 -17.44 21.83 -14.50
CA ASN A 129 -18.75 22.24 -14.96
C ASN A 129 -19.34 21.14 -15.87
N PRO A 130 -20.41 20.45 -15.47
CA PRO A 130 -20.94 19.30 -16.21
C PRO A 130 -21.60 19.68 -17.55
N VAL A 131 -21.86 20.98 -17.80
CA VAL A 131 -22.46 21.46 -19.04
C VAL A 131 -21.39 21.78 -20.07
N THR A 132 -20.36 22.54 -19.68
CA THR A 132 -19.30 22.95 -20.62
C THR A 132 -18.18 21.92 -20.76
N GLN A 133 -18.06 21.00 -19.80
CA GLN A 133 -17.04 19.93 -19.78
C GLN A 133 -17.69 18.53 -19.72
N ALA A 134 -18.81 18.34 -20.42
CA ALA A 134 -19.63 17.13 -20.32
C ALA A 134 -18.85 15.83 -20.61
N SER A 135 -17.98 15.82 -21.63
CA SER A 135 -17.18 14.63 -21.99
C SER A 135 -16.22 14.23 -20.87
N ASP A 136 -15.42 15.18 -20.39
CA ASP A 136 -14.43 14.94 -19.33
C ASP A 136 -15.12 14.57 -18.01
N TYR A 137 -16.26 15.20 -17.72
CA TYR A 137 -17.07 14.87 -16.55
C TYR A 137 -17.55 13.41 -16.61
N ASN A 138 -18.11 12.97 -17.74
CA ASN A 138 -18.60 11.60 -17.90
C ASN A 138 -17.47 10.57 -17.81
N CYS A 139 -16.29 10.88 -18.35
CA CYS A 139 -15.11 10.04 -18.23
C CYS A 139 -14.68 9.88 -16.75
N MET A 140 -14.54 10.99 -16.02
CA MET A 140 -14.19 10.98 -14.60
C MET A 140 -15.26 10.33 -13.72
N PHE A 141 -16.54 10.49 -14.06
CA PHE A 141 -17.63 9.81 -13.37
C PHE A 141 -17.56 8.29 -13.60
N GLY A 142 -17.22 7.84 -14.82
CA GLY A 142 -16.94 6.44 -15.12
C GLY A 142 -15.79 5.87 -14.28
N GLU A 143 -14.67 6.60 -14.16
CA GLU A 143 -13.54 6.24 -13.28
C GLU A 143 -14.01 6.10 -11.82
N LEU A 144 -14.82 7.05 -11.34
CA LEU A 144 -15.37 6.99 -9.98
C LEU A 144 -16.22 5.73 -9.74
N VAL A 145 -17.11 5.39 -10.67
CA VAL A 145 -17.96 4.19 -10.56
C VAL A 145 -17.12 2.92 -10.55
N ALA A 146 -16.12 2.84 -11.43
CA ALA A 146 -15.19 1.70 -11.48
C ALA A 146 -14.42 1.55 -10.15
N LEU A 147 -13.91 2.64 -9.59
CA LEU A 147 -13.20 2.64 -8.31
C LEU A 147 -14.10 2.22 -7.14
N GLU A 148 -15.35 2.71 -7.07
CA GLU A 148 -16.29 2.30 -6.02
C GLU A 148 -16.66 0.81 -6.13
N SER A 149 -16.82 0.30 -7.35
CA SER A 149 -17.03 -1.13 -7.60
C SER A 149 -15.83 -1.97 -7.18
N HIS A 150 -14.61 -1.57 -7.56
CA HIS A 150 -13.39 -2.24 -7.15
C HIS A 150 -13.23 -2.26 -5.62
N ARG A 151 -13.45 -1.12 -4.95
CA ARG A 151 -13.40 -1.02 -3.49
C ARG A 151 -14.42 -1.93 -2.81
N ARG A 152 -15.59 -2.14 -3.41
CA ARG A 152 -16.60 -3.08 -2.90
C ARG A 152 -16.11 -4.53 -3.03
N ALA A 153 -15.55 -4.91 -4.18
CA ALA A 153 -15.00 -6.24 -4.40
C ALA A 153 -13.87 -6.56 -3.41
N LEU A 154 -12.98 -5.60 -3.11
CA LEU A 154 -11.94 -5.76 -2.09
C LEU A 154 -12.53 -6.07 -0.70
N ARG A 155 -13.62 -5.39 -0.30
CA ARG A 155 -14.27 -5.69 0.98
C ARG A 155 -14.91 -7.07 1.00
N GLU A 156 -15.52 -7.49 -0.11
CA GLU A 156 -16.08 -8.83 -0.24
C GLU A 156 -14.99 -9.90 -0.16
N GLN A 157 -13.81 -9.65 -0.74
CA GLN A 157 -12.63 -10.49 -0.61
C GLN A 157 -12.13 -10.58 0.84
N ALA A 158 -12.07 -9.47 1.57
CA ALA A 158 -11.69 -9.45 2.98
C ALA A 158 -12.62 -10.32 3.85
N ILE A 159 -13.94 -10.20 3.63
CA ILE A 159 -14.94 -10.99 4.36
C ILE A 159 -14.81 -12.48 4.00
N ALA A 160 -14.57 -12.80 2.73
CA ALA A 160 -14.39 -14.17 2.29
C ALA A 160 -13.11 -14.81 2.84
N SER A 161 -12.06 -14.02 3.09
CA SER A 161 -10.86 -14.52 3.77
C SER A 161 -11.06 -14.77 5.26
N ASP A 162 -12.09 -14.21 5.90
CA ASP A 162 -12.37 -14.38 7.33
C ASP A 162 -13.21 -15.64 7.68
N VAL A 163 -13.67 -16.38 6.66
CA VAL A 163 -14.53 -17.58 6.80
C VAL A 163 -13.76 -18.85 6.43
#